data_AF-A0A2E0SE23-F1
#
_entry.id   AF-A0A2E0SE23-F1
#
_cell.length_a   1.000
_cell.length_b   1.000
_cell.length_c   1.000
_cell.angle_alpha   90.00
_cell.angle_beta   90.00
_cell.angle_gamma   90.00
#
_symmetry.space_group_name_H-M   'P 1'
#
loop_
_entity.id
_entity.type
_entity.pdbx_description
1 polymer ?
#
loop_
_entity_poly.entity_id
_entity_poly.type
_entity_poly.pdbx_seq_one_letter_code
_entity_poly.pdbx_strand_id
1 'polypeptide(L)'
;MKEIKLKSFLLFNKEKIQEVIDWAVKNPKETGDWYGGYDEPPKKSPTVLIVGDQGVYFMTGGAVTDDHPIAYANGCDPDKDEFDDWWAKKGSTWGGDDGVEVFNLAAIQGVINECTKNMIVGFNEKELTLLPDGPDGEIHLTVSTPSSRMTAEEAARIINEDTKAE
;
A
#
# COMPACT_ATOMS: atom_id res chain seq x y z
N MET A 1 19.79 4.51 10.74
CA MET A 1 18.67 4.04 9.90
C MET A 1 18.40 2.60 10.27
N LYS A 2 17.14 2.20 10.47
CA LYS A 2 16.76 0.80 10.77
C LYS A 2 16.31 0.18 9.46
N GLU A 3 16.91 -0.96 9.14
CA GLU A 3 16.57 -1.72 7.95
C GLU A 3 15.18 -2.34 8.13
N ILE A 4 14.26 -2.07 7.22
CA ILE A 4 13.00 -2.81 7.14
C ILE A 4 13.23 -3.94 6.16
N LYS A 5 13.23 -5.17 6.66
CA LYS A 5 13.17 -6.35 5.81
C LYS A 5 11.71 -6.61 5.44
N LEU A 6 11.31 -6.20 4.25
CA LEU A 6 10.03 -6.56 3.67
C LEU A 6 10.06 -8.04 3.26
N LYS A 7 8.97 -8.77 3.49
CA LYS A 7 8.80 -10.13 2.94
C LYS A 7 8.34 -10.09 1.49
N SER A 8 7.48 -9.14 1.19
CA SER A 8 6.95 -8.89 -0.14
C SER A 8 6.49 -7.43 -0.22
N PHE A 9 6.22 -6.96 -1.43
CA PHE A 9 5.69 -5.61 -1.65
C PHE A 9 4.82 -5.56 -2.90
N LEU A 10 3.96 -4.55 -2.95
CA LEU A 10 3.16 -4.19 -4.10
C LEU A 10 3.45 -2.74 -4.49
N LEU A 11 3.45 -2.48 -5.79
CA LEU A 11 3.63 -1.14 -6.35
C LEU A 11 2.30 -0.60 -6.81
N PHE A 12 2.04 0.66 -6.52
CA PHE A 12 0.84 1.36 -6.93
C PHE A 12 1.21 2.66 -7.62
N ASN A 13 0.54 2.97 -8.72
CA ASN A 13 0.72 4.25 -9.40
C ASN A 13 0.28 5.41 -8.48
N LYS A 14 1.18 6.39 -8.29
CA LYS A 14 0.95 7.57 -7.43
C LYS A 14 -0.28 8.37 -7.86
N GLU A 15 -0.43 8.62 -9.16
CA GLU A 15 -1.52 9.46 -9.70
C GLU A 15 -2.88 8.79 -9.45
N LYS A 16 -2.97 7.47 -9.63
CA LYS A 16 -4.18 6.71 -9.31
C LYS A 16 -4.54 6.74 -7.84
N ILE A 17 -3.56 6.66 -6.94
CA ILE A 17 -3.84 6.83 -5.51
C ILE A 17 -4.29 8.27 -5.20
N GLN A 18 -3.69 9.28 -5.86
CA GLN A 18 -4.13 10.66 -5.69
C GLN A 18 -5.58 10.86 -6.14
N GLU A 19 -6.02 10.24 -7.25
CA GLU A 19 -7.43 10.25 -7.68
C GLU A 19 -8.36 9.69 -6.58
N VAL A 20 -7.97 8.60 -5.92
CA VAL A 20 -8.72 7.99 -4.79
C VAL A 20 -8.78 8.93 -3.59
N ILE A 21 -7.66 9.57 -3.23
CA ILE A 21 -7.60 10.53 -2.13
C ILE A 21 -8.50 11.73 -2.42
N ASP A 22 -8.38 12.32 -3.61
CA ASP A 22 -9.16 13.49 -4.03
C ASP A 22 -10.66 13.17 -4.01
N TRP A 23 -11.04 11.98 -4.48
CA TRP A 23 -12.41 11.51 -4.41
C TRP A 23 -12.91 11.39 -2.97
N ALA A 24 -12.13 10.76 -2.09
CA ALA A 24 -12.50 10.57 -0.69
C ALA A 24 -12.73 11.91 0.02
N VAL A 25 -11.86 12.89 -0.24
CA VAL A 25 -11.97 14.26 0.32
C VAL A 25 -13.19 15.01 -0.24
N LYS A 26 -13.46 14.88 -1.54
CA LYS A 26 -14.57 15.56 -2.21
C LYS A 26 -15.94 14.97 -1.83
N ASN A 27 -16.00 13.66 -1.59
CA ASN A 27 -17.24 12.93 -1.34
C ASN A 27 -17.25 12.23 0.02
N PRO A 28 -17.14 12.97 1.15
CA PRO A 28 -17.18 12.37 2.47
C PRO A 28 -18.60 11.88 2.80
N LYS A 29 -18.68 10.78 3.53
CA LYS A 29 -19.86 10.29 4.26
C LYS A 29 -19.67 10.39 5.78
N GLU A 30 -20.78 10.53 6.50
CA GLU A 30 -20.80 10.54 7.97
C GLU A 30 -20.30 9.22 8.58
N THR A 31 -20.43 8.11 7.84
CA THR A 31 -19.96 6.77 8.17
C THR A 31 -19.40 6.13 6.90
N GLY A 32 -18.26 5.44 6.97
CA GLY A 32 -17.80 4.63 5.85
C GLY A 32 -18.69 3.40 5.69
N ASP A 33 -19.10 3.08 4.46
CA ASP A 33 -20.08 2.01 4.18
C ASP A 33 -19.53 0.60 4.53
N TRP A 34 -18.21 0.46 4.73
CA TRP A 34 -17.52 -0.83 4.71
C TRP A 34 -16.71 -1.15 5.98
N TYR A 35 -16.46 -0.20 6.89
CA TYR A 35 -15.57 -0.43 8.03
C TYR A 35 -16.08 0.11 9.38
N GLY A 36 -16.69 -0.81 10.10
CA GLY A 36 -16.85 -0.91 11.55
C GLY A 36 -17.20 -2.38 11.77
N GLY A 37 -16.52 -3.10 12.69
CA GLY A 37 -17.02 -4.41 13.10
C GLY A 37 -18.50 -4.30 13.50
N TYR A 38 -19.25 -5.40 13.54
CA TYR A 38 -20.67 -5.36 13.96
C TYR A 38 -20.88 -4.58 15.28
N ASP A 39 -19.84 -4.49 16.13
CA ASP A 39 -19.81 -3.79 17.40
C ASP A 39 -19.04 -2.44 17.41
N GLU A 40 -18.36 -2.06 16.32
CA GLU A 40 -17.63 -0.78 16.25
C GLU A 40 -18.40 0.24 15.41
N PRO A 41 -18.54 1.49 15.90
CA PRO A 41 -19.13 2.54 15.09
C PRO A 41 -18.28 2.75 13.83
N PRO A 42 -18.89 2.94 12.66
CA PRO A 42 -18.14 3.16 11.44
C PRO A 42 -17.17 4.34 11.61
N LYS A 43 -15.96 4.21 11.09
CA LYS A 43 -15.03 5.35 11.08
C LYS A 43 -15.62 6.46 10.21
N LYS A 44 -15.61 7.70 10.74
CA LYS A 44 -16.02 8.89 9.99
C LYS A 44 -15.04 9.09 8.85
N SER A 45 -15.57 9.27 7.64
CA SER A 45 -14.78 9.62 6.46
C SER A 45 -14.42 11.13 6.49
N PRO A 46 -13.44 11.60 5.70
CA PRO A 46 -12.85 10.94 4.55
C PRO A 46 -11.72 9.97 4.92
N THR A 47 -11.73 8.77 4.33
CA THR A 47 -10.76 7.68 4.54
C THR A 47 -10.41 7.00 3.23
N VAL A 48 -9.24 6.35 3.19
CA VAL A 48 -8.81 5.50 2.08
C VAL A 48 -8.60 4.09 2.61
N LEU A 49 -9.05 3.12 1.83
CA LEU A 49 -8.97 1.70 2.13
C LEU A 49 -7.97 1.06 1.17
N ILE A 50 -7.18 0.11 1.64
CA ILE A 50 -6.59 -0.92 0.77
C ILE A 50 -7.39 -2.20 0.96
N VAL A 51 -7.78 -2.85 -0.13
CA VAL A 51 -8.60 -4.05 -0.14
C VAL A 51 -7.84 -5.14 -0.89
N GLY A 52 -7.80 -6.34 -0.34
CA GLY A 52 -7.49 -7.55 -1.09
C GLY A 52 -8.76 -8.38 -1.23
N ASP A 53 -9.23 -8.54 -2.47
CA ASP A 53 -10.41 -9.33 -2.86
C ASP A 53 -10.17 -9.86 -4.29
N GLN A 54 -10.83 -9.28 -5.30
CA GLN A 54 -10.51 -9.47 -6.72
C GLN A 54 -9.33 -8.57 -7.10
N GLY A 55 -8.13 -9.01 -6.72
CA GLY A 55 -6.91 -8.24 -6.83
C GLY A 55 -6.53 -7.56 -5.51
N VAL A 56 -5.69 -6.55 -5.60
CA VAL A 56 -5.29 -5.71 -4.45
C VAL A 56 -5.32 -4.24 -4.88
N TYR A 57 -6.09 -3.41 -4.20
CA TYR A 57 -6.36 -2.05 -4.66
C TYR A 57 -6.66 -1.06 -3.55
N PHE A 58 -6.42 0.22 -3.82
CA PHE A 58 -6.94 1.32 -3.02
C PHE A 58 -8.31 1.78 -3.53
N MET A 59 -9.21 2.11 -2.60
CA MET A 59 -10.49 2.74 -2.88
C MET A 59 -10.91 3.71 -1.77
N THR A 60 -11.93 4.52 -2.04
CA THR A 60 -12.49 5.41 -1.02
C THR A 60 -13.23 4.61 0.07
N GLY A 61 -13.06 5.01 1.34
CA GLY A 61 -13.96 4.60 2.42
C GLY A 61 -15.14 5.56 2.60
N GLY A 62 -15.26 6.60 1.76
CA GLY A 62 -16.36 7.57 1.73
C GLY A 62 -17.51 7.12 0.84
N ALA A 63 -18.09 8.03 0.05
CA ALA A 63 -19.17 7.67 -0.86
C ALA A 63 -18.67 6.82 -2.04
N VAL A 64 -19.19 5.59 -2.12
CA VAL A 64 -18.98 4.67 -3.24
C VAL A 64 -20.14 4.81 -4.22
N THR A 65 -19.80 5.05 -5.49
CA THR A 65 -20.70 5.15 -6.64
C THR A 65 -20.07 4.40 -7.82
N ASP A 66 -20.78 4.13 -8.91
CA ASP A 66 -20.23 3.35 -10.04
C ASP A 66 -18.98 3.99 -10.70
N ASP A 67 -18.76 5.28 -10.50
CA ASP A 67 -17.66 6.08 -11.08
C ASP A 67 -16.53 6.41 -10.10
N HIS A 68 -16.55 5.85 -8.88
CA HIS A 68 -15.46 6.08 -7.94
C HIS A 68 -14.13 5.49 -8.47
N PRO A 69 -13.00 6.19 -8.28
CA PRO A 69 -11.71 5.69 -8.71
C PRO A 69 -11.26 4.50 -7.85
N ILE A 70 -10.60 3.55 -8.51
CA ILE A 70 -9.90 2.41 -7.91
C ILE A 70 -8.45 2.43 -8.39
N ALA A 71 -7.51 2.22 -7.47
CA ALA A 71 -6.10 2.14 -7.79
C ALA A 71 -5.55 0.74 -7.47
N TYR A 72 -5.57 -0.14 -8.46
CA TYR A 72 -4.97 -1.47 -8.36
C TYR A 72 -3.45 -1.43 -8.20
N ALA A 73 -2.91 -2.38 -7.44
CA ALA A 73 -1.50 -2.69 -7.48
C ALA A 73 -1.11 -3.21 -8.86
N ASN A 74 0.09 -2.90 -9.31
CA ASN A 74 0.64 -3.39 -10.56
C ASN A 74 0.64 -4.92 -10.57
N GLY A 75 0.04 -5.56 -11.57
CA GLY A 75 -0.06 -7.02 -11.67
C GLY A 75 -1.14 -7.64 -10.77
N CYS A 76 -2.03 -6.83 -10.20
CA CYS A 76 -3.15 -7.26 -9.37
C CYS A 76 -4.50 -6.70 -9.89
N ASP A 77 -4.60 -6.30 -11.16
CA ASP A 77 -5.81 -5.72 -11.75
C ASP A 77 -6.55 -6.80 -12.59
N PRO A 78 -7.70 -7.31 -12.13
CA PRO A 78 -8.40 -8.41 -12.80
C PRO A 78 -8.96 -8.05 -14.19
N ASP A 79 -9.08 -6.75 -14.50
CA ASP A 79 -9.52 -6.30 -15.82
C ASP A 79 -8.37 -6.20 -16.84
N LYS A 80 -7.12 -6.29 -16.38
CA LYS A 80 -5.92 -6.09 -17.21
C LYS A 80 -4.94 -7.26 -17.19
N ASP A 81 -4.82 -7.94 -16.06
CA ASP A 81 -3.87 -9.02 -15.82
C ASP A 81 -4.57 -10.38 -15.96
N GLU A 82 -3.85 -11.40 -16.44
CA GLU A 82 -4.39 -12.77 -16.57
C GLU A 82 -4.73 -13.35 -15.18
N PHE A 83 -5.79 -14.16 -15.12
CA PHE A 83 -6.33 -14.66 -13.85
C PHE A 83 -5.29 -15.35 -12.97
N ASP A 84 -4.53 -16.29 -13.55
CA ASP A 84 -3.54 -17.06 -12.80
C ASP A 84 -2.40 -16.17 -12.27
N ASP A 85 -2.06 -15.10 -12.98
CA ASP A 85 -0.97 -14.20 -12.63
C ASP A 85 -1.34 -13.29 -11.47
N TRP A 86 -2.47 -12.58 -11.56
CA TRP A 86 -2.88 -11.68 -10.49
C TRP A 86 -3.31 -12.44 -9.23
N TRP A 87 -3.91 -13.62 -9.39
CA TRP A 87 -4.31 -14.46 -8.27
C TRP A 87 -3.09 -14.98 -7.50
N ALA A 88 -2.07 -15.49 -8.21
CA ALA A 88 -0.82 -15.92 -7.58
C ALA A 88 -0.08 -14.74 -6.92
N LYS A 89 -0.12 -13.55 -7.54
CA LYS A 89 0.49 -12.34 -6.96
C LYS A 89 -0.22 -11.88 -5.70
N LYS A 90 -1.56 -11.82 -5.67
CA LYS A 90 -2.34 -11.56 -4.44
C LYS A 90 -1.96 -12.57 -3.36
N GLY A 91 -2.01 -13.87 -3.69
CA GLY A 91 -1.75 -14.95 -2.74
C GLY A 91 -0.35 -14.92 -2.12
N SER A 92 0.68 -14.56 -2.89
CA SER A 92 2.06 -14.45 -2.41
C SER A 92 2.39 -13.14 -1.67
N THR A 93 1.52 -12.12 -1.77
CA THR A 93 1.74 -10.80 -1.15
C THR A 93 0.74 -10.52 -0.03
N TRP A 94 -0.52 -10.25 -0.39
CA TRP A 94 -1.62 -9.99 0.51
C TRP A 94 -2.06 -11.23 1.30
N GLY A 95 -1.95 -12.41 0.67
CA GLY A 95 -2.46 -13.66 1.20
C GLY A 95 -3.70 -14.16 0.44
N GLY A 96 -4.17 -15.35 0.78
CA GLY A 96 -5.30 -15.99 0.11
C GLY A 96 -6.67 -15.44 0.51
N ASP A 97 -6.80 -14.94 1.74
CA ASP A 97 -8.07 -14.44 2.29
C ASP A 97 -8.36 -12.99 1.87
N ASP A 98 -9.65 -12.65 1.91
CA ASP A 98 -10.10 -11.29 1.67
C ASP A 98 -9.89 -10.43 2.92
N GLY A 99 -9.52 -9.17 2.70
CA GLY A 99 -9.19 -8.27 3.80
C GLY A 99 -9.18 -6.82 3.38
N VAL A 100 -9.20 -5.95 4.37
CA VAL A 100 -9.18 -4.51 4.15
C VAL A 100 -8.42 -3.85 5.30
N GLU A 101 -7.61 -2.84 4.97
CA GLU A 101 -6.94 -1.99 5.95
C GLU A 101 -7.33 -0.53 5.71
N VAL A 102 -7.56 0.20 6.80
CA VAL A 102 -8.03 1.59 6.76
C VAL A 102 -6.86 2.53 7.03
N PHE A 103 -6.55 3.41 6.08
CA PHE A 103 -5.56 4.46 6.26
C PHE A 103 -6.17 5.81 6.61
N ASN A 104 -5.46 6.50 7.50
CA ASN A 104 -5.65 7.93 7.70
C ASN A 104 -5.15 8.69 6.46
N LEU A 105 -5.96 9.61 5.94
CA LEU A 105 -5.63 10.42 4.77
C LEU A 105 -4.32 11.20 4.89
N ALA A 106 -4.03 11.79 6.06
CA ALA A 106 -2.81 12.56 6.25
C ALA A 106 -1.56 11.67 6.14
N ALA A 107 -1.65 10.41 6.59
CA ALA A 107 -0.54 9.47 6.50
C ALA A 107 -0.26 9.07 5.04
N ILE A 108 -1.29 8.64 4.30
CA ILE A 108 -1.13 8.24 2.90
C ILE A 108 -0.77 9.45 2.01
N GLN A 109 -1.38 10.62 2.22
CA GLN A 109 -1.04 11.84 1.47
C GLN A 109 0.41 12.26 1.72
N GLY A 110 0.91 12.11 2.95
CA GLY A 110 2.32 12.37 3.28
C GLY A 110 3.26 11.53 2.41
N VAL A 111 3.00 10.22 2.33
CA VAL A 111 3.81 9.30 1.50
C VAL A 111 3.67 9.63 0.02
N ILE A 112 2.46 9.90 -0.48
CA ILE A 112 2.21 10.26 -1.87
C ILE A 112 2.98 11.50 -2.30
N ASN A 113 3.10 12.50 -1.42
CA ASN A 113 3.88 13.71 -1.69
C ASN A 113 5.37 13.42 -1.87
N GLU A 114 5.89 12.36 -1.22
CA GLU A 114 7.29 11.92 -1.32
C GLU A 114 7.53 10.96 -2.50
N CYS A 115 6.48 10.34 -3.05
CA CYS A 115 6.60 9.45 -4.21
C CYS A 115 6.97 10.23 -5.47
N THR A 116 7.82 9.67 -6.33
CA THR A 116 8.03 10.17 -7.69
C THR A 116 7.04 9.56 -8.67
N LYS A 117 6.91 8.23 -8.68
CA LYS A 117 6.04 7.52 -9.64
C LYS A 117 5.08 6.54 -8.97
N ASN A 118 5.56 5.79 -7.99
CA ASN A 118 4.82 4.75 -7.32
C ASN A 118 4.87 4.91 -5.80
N MET A 119 3.80 4.48 -5.15
CA MET A 119 3.83 4.15 -3.74
C MET A 119 4.08 2.65 -3.59
N ILE A 120 4.91 2.30 -2.61
CA ILE A 120 5.20 0.91 -2.25
C ILE A 120 4.36 0.57 -1.02
N VAL A 121 3.64 -0.53 -1.10
CA VAL A 121 2.99 -1.17 0.04
C VAL A 121 3.81 -2.41 0.38
N GLY A 122 4.58 -2.31 1.45
CA GLY A 122 5.43 -3.39 1.95
C GLY A 122 4.69 -4.24 2.97
N PHE A 123 4.85 -5.56 2.88
CA PHE A 123 4.29 -6.53 3.81
C PHE A 123 5.40 -7.18 4.63
N ASN A 124 5.22 -7.23 5.95
CA ASN A 124 6.03 -8.04 6.85
C ASN A 124 5.13 -9.06 7.61
N GLU A 125 5.66 -9.77 8.60
CA GLU A 125 4.89 -10.83 9.30
C GLU A 125 3.61 -10.35 9.98
N LYS A 126 3.54 -9.08 10.36
CA LYS A 126 2.45 -8.55 11.19
C LYS A 126 1.96 -7.17 10.80
N GLU A 127 2.65 -6.51 9.88
CA GLU A 127 2.42 -5.10 9.58
C GLU A 127 2.55 -4.83 8.08
N LEU A 128 1.74 -3.89 7.65
CA LEU A 128 1.81 -3.24 6.35
C LEU A 128 2.49 -1.88 6.51
N THR A 129 3.43 -1.56 5.64
CA THR A 129 4.14 -0.27 5.63
C THR A 129 3.97 0.45 4.28
N LEU A 130 3.71 1.75 4.32
CA LEU A 130 3.67 2.61 3.12
C LEU A 130 5.02 3.31 2.95
N LEU A 131 5.59 3.25 1.74
CA LEU A 131 6.91 3.81 1.45
C LEU A 131 6.89 4.53 0.09
N PRO A 132 7.60 5.65 -0.06
CA PRO A 132 7.82 6.25 -1.39
C PRO A 132 8.85 5.44 -2.20
N ASP A 133 8.77 5.52 -3.52
CA ASP A 133 9.73 4.91 -4.46
C ASP A 133 11.05 5.68 -4.62
N GLY A 134 11.23 6.77 -3.87
CA GLY A 134 12.44 7.59 -3.86
C GLY A 134 12.64 8.46 -5.12
N PRO A 135 13.57 9.44 -5.08
CA PRO A 135 13.83 10.37 -6.18
C PRO A 135 14.39 9.71 -7.45
N ASP A 136 15.04 8.54 -7.34
CA ASP A 136 15.74 7.86 -8.43
C ASP A 136 15.14 6.46 -8.78
N GLY A 137 13.99 6.11 -8.19
CA GLY A 137 13.44 4.75 -8.26
C GLY A 137 14.11 3.73 -7.33
N GLU A 138 15.05 4.20 -6.49
CA GLU A 138 15.62 3.43 -5.38
C GLU A 138 14.74 3.54 -4.12
N ILE A 139 14.46 2.39 -3.50
CA ILE A 139 13.66 2.29 -2.27
C ILE A 139 14.46 2.86 -1.09
N HIS A 140 14.30 4.15 -0.79
CA HIS A 140 14.90 4.76 0.40
C HIS A 140 14.02 4.55 1.63
N LEU A 141 14.25 3.46 2.35
CA LEU A 141 13.60 3.13 3.61
C LEU A 141 14.02 4.11 4.73
N THR A 142 13.25 5.19 4.93
CA THR A 142 13.46 6.09 6.07
C THR A 142 12.48 5.75 7.19
N VAL A 143 12.90 4.90 8.12
CA VAL A 143 12.10 4.57 9.31
C VAL A 143 12.37 5.60 10.40
N SER A 144 11.32 6.31 10.83
CA SER A 144 11.31 6.86 12.18
C SER A 144 11.11 5.69 13.14
N THR A 145 12.13 5.35 13.91
CA THR A 145 12.06 4.20 14.82
C THR A 145 11.88 4.65 16.25
N PRO A 146 11.49 3.72 17.12
CA PRO A 146 12.34 3.48 18.26
C PRO A 146 13.15 2.18 18.10
N SER A 147 14.45 2.36 18.27
CA SER A 147 15.42 1.48 18.93
C SER A 147 15.90 0.19 18.26
N SER A 148 17.13 0.30 17.75
CA SER A 148 18.33 -0.49 18.09
C SER A 148 18.73 -1.72 17.24
N ARG A 149 20.04 -1.71 16.93
CA ARG A 149 20.95 -2.83 16.60
C ARG A 149 21.07 -3.26 15.12
N MET A 150 21.79 -2.49 14.32
CA MET A 150 22.69 -3.05 13.29
C MET A 150 23.74 -2.01 12.88
N THR A 151 24.96 -2.46 12.56
CA THR A 151 26.08 -1.58 12.18
C THR A 151 26.19 -1.43 10.67
N ALA A 152 26.77 -0.32 10.21
CA ALA A 152 26.78 0.08 8.79
C ALA A 152 27.59 -0.87 7.88
N GLU A 153 28.59 -1.58 8.41
CA GLU A 153 29.39 -2.55 7.64
C GLU A 153 28.64 -3.86 7.38
N GLU A 154 27.70 -4.24 8.25
CA GLU A 154 26.87 -5.43 8.08
C GLU A 154 25.84 -5.24 6.96
N ALA A 155 25.31 -4.02 6.80
CA ALA A 155 24.35 -3.66 5.76
C ALA A 155 24.95 -3.66 4.34
N ALA A 156 26.21 -3.23 4.18
CA ALA A 156 26.86 -3.14 2.87
C ALA A 156 27.20 -4.50 2.23
N ARG A 157 27.26 -5.57 3.04
CA ARG A 157 27.61 -6.92 2.57
C ARG A 157 26.44 -7.62 1.87
N ILE A 158 25.22 -7.39 2.35
CA ILE A 158 24.00 -8.03 1.85
C ILE A 158 23.62 -7.50 0.45
N ILE A 159 23.86 -6.21 0.20
CA ILE A 159 23.50 -5.53 -1.06
C ILE A 159 24.28 -6.06 -2.29
N ASN A 160 25.52 -6.53 -2.08
CA ASN A 160 26.42 -6.91 -3.19
C ASN A 160 26.29 -8.37 -3.65
N GLU A 161 25.55 -9.22 -2.93
CA GLU A 161 25.39 -10.63 -3.29
C GLU A 161 24.22 -10.86 -4.26
N ASP A 162 23.17 -10.04 -4.21
CA ASP A 162 21.99 -10.16 -5.10
C ASP A 162 22.15 -9.42 -6.45
N THR A 163 23.16 -8.56 -6.61
CA THR A 163 23.46 -7.86 -7.87
C THR A 163 24.40 -8.62 -8.81
N LYS A 164 24.83 -9.84 -8.43
CA LYS A 164 25.74 -10.69 -9.23
C LYS A 164 25.08 -11.91 -9.86
N ALA A 165 23.76 -12.01 -9.80
CA ALA A 165 22.98 -13.08 -10.42
C ALA A 165 22.31 -12.64 -11.73
N GLU A 166 23.05 -11.94 -12.61
CA GLU A 166 22.82 -11.88 -14.07
C GLU A 166 24.17 -11.84 -14.81
#